data_AF-A0A0F8ZCE3-F1
#
_entry.id   AF-A0A0F8ZCE3-F1
#
_cell.length_a   1.000
_cell.length_b   1.000
_cell.length_c   1.000
_cell.angle_alpha   90.00
_cell.angle_beta   90.00
_cell.angle_gamma   90.00
#
_symmetry.space_group_name_H-M   'P 1'
#
loop_
_entity.id
_entity.type
_entity.pdbx_description
1 polymer ?
#
loop_
_entity_poly.entity_id
_entity_poly.type
_entity_poly.pdbx_seq_one_letter_code
_entity_poly.pdbx_strand_id
1 'polypeptide(L)'
;MFDGQHHLYEAVPSLVGGNAMVDDRFYEAAHEFLLALKYSQQWPEDLLQQARRIEERLTVEGTLEATLAEMDPLTVEGVSEEILDLVDAVDESRVRDDIEEDPEEDRFGSSDVHWRRLNPRSRKGERRRRDRQMCYS
;
A
#
# COMPACT_ATOMS: atom_id res chain seq x y z
N MET A 1 8.33 -8.74 7.25
CA MET A 1 7.48 -7.55 7.41
C MET A 1 8.21 -6.44 6.67
N PHE A 2 7.53 -5.65 5.84
CA PHE A 2 8.18 -4.57 5.07
C PHE A 2 8.43 -3.39 6.02
N ASP A 3 9.45 -3.50 6.87
CA ASP A 3 9.68 -2.58 7.99
C ASP A 3 9.92 -1.15 7.48
N GLY A 4 10.54 -0.99 6.31
CA GLY A 4 10.74 0.32 5.68
C GLY A 4 9.44 0.99 5.23
N GLN A 5 8.50 0.21 4.71
CA GLN A 5 7.21 0.73 4.26
C GLN A 5 6.34 1.17 5.45
N HIS A 6 6.38 0.42 6.55
CA HIS A 6 5.66 0.78 7.78
C HIS A 6 6.09 2.17 8.27
N HIS A 7 7.40 2.41 8.39
CA HIS A 7 7.93 3.72 8.78
C HIS A 7 7.54 4.83 7.80
N LEU A 8 7.55 4.54 6.49
CA LEU A 8 7.14 5.53 5.48
C LEU A 8 5.66 5.93 5.65
N TYR A 9 4.77 4.99 5.98
CA TYR A 9 3.37 5.33 6.30
C TYR A 9 3.21 6.07 7.63
N GLU A 10 4.01 5.76 8.66
CA GLU A 10 3.97 6.48 9.94
C GLU A 10 4.40 7.95 9.81
N ALA A 11 5.18 8.30 8.79
CA ALA A 11 5.52 9.69 8.48
C ALA A 11 4.29 10.53 8.04
N VAL A 12 3.29 9.91 7.42
CA VAL A 12 2.11 10.62 6.86
C VAL A 12 1.23 11.25 7.95
N PRO A 13 0.81 10.54 9.02
CA PRO A 13 0.09 11.14 10.13
C PRO A 13 0.81 12.33 10.77
N SER A 14 2.15 12.30 10.86
CA SER A 14 2.94 13.41 11.40
C SER A 14 2.83 14.65 10.49
N LEU A 15 2.90 14.50 9.17
CA LEU A 15 2.74 15.61 8.22
C LEU A 15 1.33 16.22 8.22
N VAL A 16 0.29 15.39 8.32
CA VAL A 16 -1.12 15.81 8.16
C VAL A 16 -1.80 16.17 9.50
N GLY A 17 -1.27 15.70 10.63
CA GLY A 17 -1.87 15.84 11.95
C GLY A 17 -1.93 17.30 12.44
N GLY A 18 -3.05 17.71 13.06
CA GLY A 18 -3.28 19.14 13.42
C GLY A 18 -2.87 19.59 14.83
N ASN A 19 -2.30 18.70 15.66
CA ASN A 19 -2.17 18.95 17.11
C ASN A 19 -0.78 19.43 17.58
N ALA A 20 0.21 19.52 16.69
CA ALA A 20 1.58 19.92 17.00
C ALA A 20 2.06 21.06 16.08
N MET A 21 3.16 21.73 16.46
CA MET A 21 3.79 22.76 15.62
C MET A 21 4.28 22.14 14.30
N VAL A 22 4.37 22.95 13.24
CA VAL A 22 4.84 22.50 11.91
C VAL A 22 6.22 21.83 12.01
N ASP A 23 7.13 22.45 12.76
CA ASP A 23 8.51 21.97 12.88
C ASP A 23 8.59 20.62 13.61
N ASP A 24 7.81 20.44 14.68
CA ASP A 24 7.75 19.17 15.42
C ASP A 24 7.19 18.04 14.54
N ARG A 25 6.12 18.35 13.78
CA ARG A 25 5.49 17.42 12.85
C ARG A 25 6.43 17.00 11.74
N PHE A 26 7.14 17.96 11.18
CA PHE A 26 8.11 17.69 10.12
C PHE A 26 9.33 16.93 10.66
N TYR A 27 9.79 17.23 11.87
CA TYR A 27 10.84 16.46 12.55
C TYR A 27 10.45 14.99 12.69
N GLU A 28 9.25 14.70 13.21
CA GLU A 28 8.76 13.32 13.35
C GLU A 28 8.67 12.61 12.00
N ALA A 29 8.09 13.27 10.99
CA ALA A 29 7.96 12.70 9.65
C ALA A 29 9.33 12.42 9.01
N ALA A 30 10.28 13.35 9.12
CA ALA A 30 11.63 13.19 8.61
C ALA A 30 12.39 12.08 9.36
N HIS A 31 12.19 11.95 10.66
CA HIS A 31 12.77 10.87 11.45
C HIS A 31 12.23 9.50 11.00
N GLU A 32 10.92 9.35 10.87
CA GLU A 32 10.29 8.11 10.36
C GLU A 32 10.76 7.80 8.93
N PHE A 33 10.87 8.81 8.07
CA PHE A 33 11.44 8.64 6.73
C PHE A 33 12.89 8.10 6.75
N LEU A 34 13.75 8.64 7.61
CA LEU A 34 15.13 8.14 7.74
C LEU A 34 15.18 6.72 8.32
N LEU A 35 14.22 6.33 9.15
CA LEU A 35 14.05 4.93 9.57
C LEU A 35 13.60 4.05 8.40
N ALA A 36 12.64 4.51 7.58
CA ALA A 36 12.17 3.79 6.40
C ALA A 36 13.33 3.41 5.46
N LEU A 37 14.25 4.36 5.23
CA LEU A 37 15.40 4.16 4.37
C LEU A 37 16.35 3.06 4.86
N LYS A 38 16.49 2.87 6.18
CA LYS A 38 17.33 1.77 6.75
C LYS A 38 16.82 0.39 6.40
N TYR A 39 15.54 0.27 6.04
CA TYR A 39 14.85 -0.98 5.72
C TYR A 39 14.35 -1.02 4.27
N SER A 40 14.93 -0.19 3.40
CA SER A 40 14.52 0.00 2.01
C SER A 40 15.10 -1.01 1.01
N GLN A 41 15.72 -2.11 1.46
CA GLN A 41 16.46 -3.04 0.58
C GLN A 41 15.60 -3.67 -0.53
N GLN A 42 14.27 -3.65 -0.37
CA GLN A 42 13.31 -4.24 -1.30
C GLN A 42 12.64 -3.20 -2.19
N TRP A 43 12.99 -1.92 -2.06
CA TRP A 43 12.41 -0.87 -2.89
C TRP A 43 13.01 -0.89 -4.29
N PRO A 44 12.21 -0.56 -5.32
CA PRO A 44 12.72 -0.28 -6.66
C PRO A 44 13.86 0.75 -6.65
N GLU A 45 14.86 0.56 -7.50
CA GLU A 45 16.08 1.39 -7.54
C GLU A 45 15.78 2.86 -7.84
N ASP A 46 14.77 3.15 -8.66
CA ASP A 46 14.30 4.51 -8.93
C ASP A 46 13.71 5.19 -7.68
N LEU A 47 12.92 4.46 -6.89
CA LEU A 47 12.39 4.96 -5.61
C LEU A 47 13.50 5.15 -4.57
N LEU A 48 14.50 4.26 -4.55
CA LEU A 48 15.69 4.44 -3.71
C LEU A 48 16.48 5.70 -4.07
N GLN A 49 16.60 6.01 -5.36
CA GLN A 49 17.26 7.24 -5.80
C GLN A 49 16.48 8.49 -5.40
N GLN A 50 15.15 8.45 -5.48
CA GLN A 50 14.30 9.52 -4.97
C GLN A 50 14.47 9.69 -3.45
N ALA A 51 14.42 8.59 -2.69
CA ALA A 51 14.60 8.61 -1.24
C ALA A 51 15.97 9.17 -0.84
N ARG A 52 17.05 8.81 -1.53
CA ARG A 52 18.39 9.36 -1.25
C ARG A 52 18.49 10.88 -1.47
N ARG A 53 17.80 11.43 -2.47
CA ARG A 53 17.75 12.89 -2.67
C ARG A 53 17.06 13.60 -1.50
N ILE A 54 16.00 12.99 -0.96
CA ILE A 54 15.32 13.50 0.23
C ILE A 54 16.25 13.40 1.45
N GLU A 55 16.93 12.26 1.65
CA GLU A 55 17.90 12.07 2.74
C GLU A 55 19.02 13.12 2.71
N GLU A 56 19.61 13.37 1.54
CA GLU A 56 20.67 14.38 1.37
C GLU A 56 20.19 15.77 1.81
N ARG A 57 18.93 16.13 1.54
CA ARG A 57 18.34 17.40 1.96
C ARG A 57 18.04 17.46 3.45
N LEU A 58 17.66 16.32 4.05
CA LEU A 58 17.36 16.21 5.48
C LEU A 58 18.62 16.12 6.35
N THR A 59 19.79 15.89 5.77
CA THR A 59 21.05 15.65 6.49
C THR A 59 22.20 16.54 6.03
N VAL A 60 21.92 17.63 5.31
CA VAL A 60 22.93 18.53 4.73
C VAL A 60 23.87 19.13 5.78
N GLU A 61 23.37 19.41 7.00
CA GLU A 61 24.15 19.93 8.12
C GLU A 61 24.73 18.81 9.01
N GLY A 62 24.69 17.56 8.55
CA GLY A 62 25.23 16.38 9.23
C GLY A 62 24.31 15.74 10.27
N THR A 63 23.32 16.47 10.80
CA THR A 63 22.22 15.89 11.59
C THR A 63 20.87 16.44 11.14
N LEU A 64 19.81 15.70 11.43
CA LEU A 64 18.44 16.12 11.14
C LEU A 64 18.10 17.41 11.92
N GLU A 65 18.40 17.45 13.22
CA GLU A 65 18.12 18.61 14.08
C GLU A 65 18.81 19.89 13.58
N ALA A 66 20.08 19.79 13.19
CA ALA A 66 20.84 20.93 12.68
C ALA A 66 20.29 21.40 11.32
N THR A 67 19.95 20.45 10.46
CA THR A 67 19.40 20.75 9.13
C THR A 67 18.03 21.43 9.24
N LEU A 68 17.16 20.94 10.12
CA LEU A 68 15.83 21.50 10.32
C LEU A 68 15.84 22.88 10.98
N ALA A 69 16.80 23.16 11.87
CA ALA A 69 16.93 24.46 12.51
C ALA A 69 17.20 25.60 11.51
N GLU A 70 17.83 25.30 10.38
CA GLU A 70 18.19 26.26 9.33
C GLU A 70 17.25 26.21 8.12
N MET A 71 16.31 25.23 8.08
CA MET A 71 15.43 25.02 6.94
C MET A 71 14.30 26.04 6.94
N ASP A 72 14.11 26.74 5.82
CA ASP A 72 13.00 27.68 5.68
C ASP A 72 11.67 26.93 5.42
N PRO A 73 10.51 27.54 5.75
CA PRO A 73 9.21 26.89 5.62
C PRO A 73 8.86 26.40 4.21
N LEU A 74 9.33 27.07 3.14
CA LEU A 74 9.04 26.64 1.77
C LEU A 74 9.84 25.39 1.43
N THR A 75 11.08 25.29 1.91
CA THR A 75 11.88 24.08 1.77
C THR A 75 11.26 22.92 2.55
N VAL A 76 10.76 23.16 3.77
CA VAL A 76 10.03 22.16 4.58
C VAL A 76 8.81 21.63 3.83
N GLU A 77 8.00 22.51 3.25
CA GLU A 77 6.82 22.15 2.47
C GLU A 77 7.21 21.28 1.27
N GLY A 78 8.21 21.70 0.48
CA GLY A 78 8.66 20.92 -0.68
C GLY A 78 9.24 19.55 -0.31
N VAL A 79 9.98 19.43 0.78
CA VAL A 79 10.45 18.11 1.27
C VAL A 79 9.28 17.24 1.73
N SER A 80 8.29 17.85 2.40
CA SER A 80 7.09 17.14 2.86
C SER A 80 6.29 16.57 1.70
N GLU A 81 6.11 17.35 0.62
CA GLU A 81 5.46 16.89 -0.61
C GLU A 81 6.23 15.73 -1.25
N GLU A 82 7.56 15.83 -1.35
CA GLU A 82 8.38 14.75 -1.90
C GLU A 82 8.32 13.45 -1.09
N ILE A 83 8.19 13.54 0.25
CA ILE A 83 7.98 12.37 1.11
C ILE A 83 6.61 11.75 0.82
N LEU A 84 5.55 12.55 0.68
CA LEU A 84 4.21 12.06 0.34
C LEU A 84 4.17 11.40 -1.04
N ASP A 85 4.78 12.02 -2.05
CA ASP A 85 4.89 11.47 -3.40
C ASP A 85 5.61 10.12 -3.39
N LEU A 86 6.65 9.96 -2.57
CA LEU A 86 7.36 8.70 -2.42
C LEU A 86 6.50 7.63 -1.73
N VAL A 87 5.68 8.00 -0.74
CA VAL A 87 4.73 7.06 -0.10
C VAL A 87 3.79 6.47 -1.16
N ASP A 88 3.20 7.33 -1.98
CA ASP A 88 2.27 6.92 -3.03
C ASP A 88 2.98 6.03 -4.08
N ALA A 89 4.19 6.41 -4.51
CA ALA A 89 4.96 5.63 -5.47
C ALA A 89 5.36 4.24 -4.94
N VAL A 90 5.72 4.13 -3.65
CA VAL A 90 6.02 2.84 -3.02
C VAL A 90 4.76 1.97 -2.94
N ASP A 91 3.60 2.54 -2.63
CA ASP A 91 2.31 1.81 -2.61
C ASP A 91 1.94 1.29 -4.01
N GLU A 92 2.04 2.13 -5.04
CA GLU A 92 1.75 1.75 -6.42
C GLU A 92 2.68 0.64 -6.94
N SER A 93 3.95 0.63 -6.53
CA SER A 93 4.91 -0.38 -6.96
C SER A 93 4.51 -1.80 -6.55
N ARG A 94 3.85 -1.96 -5.40
CA ARG A 94 3.34 -3.25 -4.92
C ARG A 94 2.15 -3.76 -5.71
N VAL A 95 1.24 -2.86 -6.07
CA VAL A 95 0.05 -3.23 -6.86
C VAL A 95 0.47 -3.83 -8.21
N ARG A 96 1.60 -3.40 -8.77
CA ARG A 96 2.16 -4.00 -9.99
C ARG A 96 2.73 -5.40 -9.78
N ASP A 97 3.50 -5.61 -8.71
CA ASP A 97 4.10 -6.91 -8.42
C ASP A 97 3.03 -7.99 -8.15
N ASP A 98 1.91 -7.62 -7.51
CA ASP A 98 0.79 -8.53 -7.26
C ASP A 98 -0.04 -8.88 -8.53
N ILE A 99 0.12 -8.13 -9.63
CA ILE A 99 -0.61 -8.35 -10.90
C ILE A 99 0.21 -9.17 -11.92
N GLU A 100 1.55 -9.19 -11.83
CA GLU A 100 2.39 -9.98 -12.74
C GLU A 100 2.58 -11.46 -12.32
N GLU A 101 2.04 -11.90 -11.17
CA GLU A 101 2.03 -13.30 -10.72
C GLU A 101 0.80 -14.14 -11.20
N ASP A 102 0.31 -13.93 -12.43
CA ASP A 102 -0.47 -14.99 -13.12
C ASP A 102 -0.29 -14.95 -14.66
N PRO A 103 0.84 -15.42 -15.20
CA PRO A 103 0.84 -15.96 -16.54
C PRO A 103 0.19 -17.35 -16.46
N GLU A 104 -1.07 -17.43 -16.90
CA GLU A 104 -1.83 -18.67 -17.12
C GLU A 104 -0.90 -19.87 -17.44
N GLU A 105 -0.70 -20.78 -16.48
CA GLU A 105 -0.29 -22.14 -16.84
C GLU A 105 -1.49 -22.80 -17.51
N ASP A 106 -1.51 -22.60 -18.82
CA ASP A 106 -2.24 -23.31 -19.86
C ASP A 106 -2.05 -24.84 -19.69
N ARG A 107 -2.78 -25.44 -18.74
CA ARG A 107 -2.90 -26.89 -18.56
C ARG A 107 -4.33 -27.36 -18.79
N PHE A 108 -4.96 -26.91 -19.87
CA PHE A 108 -6.05 -27.67 -20.49
C PHE A 108 -5.50 -28.70 -21.47
N GLY A 109 -4.83 -29.71 -20.92
CA GLY A 109 -4.82 -31.04 -21.54
C GLY A 109 -6.18 -31.69 -21.36
N SER A 110 -7.18 -31.29 -22.15
CA SER A 110 -8.48 -31.97 -22.20
C SER A 110 -8.88 -32.25 -23.64
N SER A 111 -8.27 -33.30 -24.17
CA SER A 111 -8.95 -34.18 -25.12
C SER A 111 -10.26 -34.64 -24.46
N ASP A 112 -11.39 -34.13 -24.90
CA ASP A 112 -12.27 -34.96 -25.74
C ASP A 112 -13.49 -34.18 -26.21
N VAL A 113 -13.68 -34.27 -27.52
CA VAL A 113 -14.82 -33.78 -28.25
C VAL A 113 -16.01 -34.70 -27.96
N HIS A 114 -17.06 -34.24 -27.27
CA HIS A 114 -18.39 -34.78 -27.52
C HIS A 114 -19.52 -33.76 -27.34
N TRP A 115 -19.81 -33.06 -28.44
CA TRP A 115 -21.06 -32.34 -28.62
C TRP A 115 -22.21 -33.32 -28.89
N ARG A 116 -23.37 -33.01 -28.26
CA ARG A 116 -24.75 -33.51 -28.50
C ARG A 116 -25.21 -34.72 -27.67
N ARG A 117 -26.10 -34.46 -26.70
CA ARG A 117 -27.54 -34.79 -26.84
C ARG A 117 -28.38 -34.30 -25.64
N LEU A 118 -29.31 -33.41 -25.98
CA LEU A 118 -30.74 -33.47 -25.62
C LEU A 118 -31.14 -33.33 -24.14
N ASN A 119 -31.54 -32.09 -23.83
CA ASN A 119 -32.67 -31.75 -22.97
C ASN A 119 -33.91 -32.63 -23.31
N PRO A 120 -34.67 -33.10 -22.31
CA PRO A 120 -36.07 -32.69 -22.34
C PRO A 120 -36.65 -32.37 -20.94
N ARG A 121 -37.31 -31.22 -20.88
CA ARG A 121 -38.34 -30.89 -19.90
C ARG A 121 -39.40 -32.00 -19.80
N SER A 122 -39.70 -32.43 -18.57
CA SER A 122 -41.04 -32.90 -18.14
C SER A 122 -41.10 -32.82 -16.62
N ARG A 123 -41.62 -31.73 -16.04
CA ARG A 123 -43.01 -31.64 -15.53
C ARG A 123 -43.50 -32.94 -14.85
N LYS A 124 -43.47 -32.91 -13.51
CA LYS A 124 -44.50 -33.35 -12.55
C LYS A 124 -44.00 -32.83 -11.20
N GLY A 125 -44.59 -31.79 -10.60
CA GLY A 125 -45.96 -31.79 -10.13
C GLY A 125 -46.06 -32.78 -8.97
N GLU A 126 -46.13 -32.28 -7.72
CA GLU A 126 -47.11 -32.69 -6.69
C GLU A 126 -46.62 -32.47 -5.25
N ARG A 127 -47.16 -31.40 -4.64
CA ARG A 127 -47.60 -31.20 -3.25
C ARG A 127 -47.12 -32.22 -2.19
N ARG A 128 -46.67 -31.72 -1.03
CA ARG A 128 -47.54 -31.48 0.16
C ARG A 128 -46.80 -30.84 1.34
N ARG A 129 -47.57 -29.97 2.02
CA ARG A 129 -47.32 -29.29 3.30
C ARG A 129 -47.16 -30.28 4.47
N ARG A 130 -46.45 -29.82 5.52
CA ARG A 130 -46.82 -29.81 6.95
C ARG A 130 -45.73 -29.00 7.68
N ASP A 131 -45.96 -27.76 8.08
CA ASP A 131 -46.62 -27.33 9.34
C ASP A 131 -46.06 -28.00 10.60
N ARG A 132 -45.23 -27.26 11.36
CA ARG A 132 -45.34 -26.99 12.82
C ARG A 132 -44.16 -26.12 13.29
N GLN A 133 -44.34 -24.85 13.64
CA GLN A 133 -44.83 -24.29 14.93
C GLN A 133 -43.68 -24.22 15.97
N MET A 134 -43.00 -23.07 16.09
CA MET A 134 -43.16 -21.98 17.09
C MET A 134 -42.81 -22.32 18.55
N CYS A 135 -42.05 -21.38 19.15
CA CYS A 135 -42.03 -20.87 20.55
C CYS A 135 -40.62 -20.91 21.15
N TYR A 136 -39.92 -19.77 21.29
CA TYR A 136 -39.97 -18.83 22.43
C TYR A 136 -39.85 -19.51 23.79
N SER A 137 -38.69 -19.36 24.41
CA SER A 137 -38.52 -18.91 25.81
C SER A 137 -37.12 -18.32 25.95
#